data_AF-A0A2V7K545-F1
#
_entry.id   AF-A0A2V7K545-F1
#
_cell.length_a   1.000
_cell.length_b   1.000
_cell.length_c   1.000
_cell.angle_alpha   90.00
_cell.angle_beta   90.00
_cell.angle_gamma   90.00
#
_symmetry.space_group_name_H-M   'P 1'
#
loop_
_entity.id
_entity.type
_entity.pdbx_description
1 polymer ?
#
loop_
_entity_poly.entity_id
_entity_poly.type
_entity_poly.pdbx_seq_one_letter_code
_entity_poly.pdbx_strand_id
1 'polypeptide(L)' 'MTDRIGVMNVGGKRIHHVGMPWHWGWMGLSTGDVVNDLTSWVGDPNVSIHEGKAFVCNVEKA' A
#
# COMPACT_ATOMS: atom_id res chain seq x y z
N MET A 1 -4.80 -0.69 -15.28
CA MET A 1 -5.95 -1.25 -14.53
C MET A 1 -6.05 -2.74 -14.82
N THR A 2 -6.40 -3.58 -13.84
CA THR A 2 -6.47 -5.05 -13.97
C THR A 2 -7.60 -5.60 -13.13
N ASP A 3 -8.24 -6.70 -13.58
CA ASP A 3 -9.36 -7.36 -12.88
C ASP A 3 -8.89 -8.33 -11.79
N ARG A 4 -7.58 -8.46 -11.58
CA ARG A 4 -7.01 -9.39 -10.58
C ARG A 4 -7.30 -8.97 -9.14
N ILE A 5 -7.52 -7.68 -8.89
CA ILE A 5 -7.87 -7.15 -7.58
C ILE A 5 -9.31 -6.63 -7.66
N GLY A 6 -10.24 -7.42 -7.12
CA GLY A 6 -11.66 -7.06 -7.07
C GLY A 6 -12.01 -6.12 -5.92
N VAL A 7 -13.20 -5.52 -6.00
CA VAL A 7 -13.78 -4.73 -4.91
C VAL A 7 -14.33 -5.65 -3.83
N MET A 8 -14.09 -5.34 -2.56
CA MET A 8 -14.60 -6.09 -1.43
C MET A 8 -15.78 -5.37 -0.78
N ASN A 9 -16.84 -6.10 -0.41
CA ASN A 9 -17.96 -5.55 0.36
C ASN A 9 -17.76 -5.85 1.84
N VAL A 10 -17.55 -4.83 2.66
CA VAL A 10 -17.30 -4.95 4.10
C VAL A 10 -18.20 -3.98 4.85
N GLY A 11 -19.05 -4.48 5.75
CA GLY A 11 -19.96 -3.64 6.55
C GLY A 11 -20.89 -2.76 5.69
N GLY A 12 -21.35 -3.27 4.54
CA GLY A 12 -22.18 -2.52 3.58
C GLY A 12 -21.41 -1.49 2.74
N LYS A 13 -20.10 -1.37 2.89
CA LYS A 13 -19.25 -0.45 2.12
C LYS A 13 -18.44 -1.22 1.08
N ARG A 14 -18.24 -0.57 -0.07
CA ARG A 14 -17.31 -1.03 -1.10
C ARG A 14 -15.90 -0.55 -0.78
N ILE A 15 -14.97 -1.48 -0.63
CA ILE A 15 -13.56 -1.23 -0.33
C ILE A 15 -12.72 -1.58 -1.56
N HIS A 16 -11.94 -0.62 -2.02
CA HIS A 16 -10.99 -0.77 -3.11
C HIS A 16 -9.59 -1.00 -2.55
N HIS A 17 -8.90 -2.05 -3.02
CA HIS A 17 -7.53 -2.34 -2.64
C HIS A 17 -6.57 -1.80 -3.69
N VAL A 18 -5.55 -1.07 -3.25
CA VAL A 18 -4.47 -0.55 -4.10
C VAL A 18 -3.19 -1.30 -3.73
N GLY A 19 -2.67 -2.08 -4.69
CA GLY A 19 -1.41 -2.80 -4.52
C GLY A 19 -0.22 -1.95 -4.97
N MET A 20 0.75 -1.74 -4.08
CA MET A 20 1.98 -1.00 -4.38
C MET A 20 3.21 -1.88 -4.15
N PRO A 21 4.02 -2.13 -5.19
CA PRO A 21 5.21 -2.96 -5.06
C PRO A 21 6.42 -2.16 -4.52
N TRP A 22 7.12 -2.73 -3.53
CA TRP A 22 8.21 -2.07 -2.79
C TRP A 22 9.63 -2.18 -3.40
N HIS A 23 9.74 -2.54 -4.68
CA HIS A 23 11.04 -2.91 -5.29
C HIS A 23 11.82 -1.74 -5.90
N TRP A 24 11.31 -0.51 -5.79
CA TRP A 24 11.94 0.69 -6.34
C TRP A 24 12.54 1.56 -5.24
N GLY A 25 13.49 2.40 -5.65
CA GLY A 25 14.08 3.46 -4.85
C GLY A 25 14.92 4.37 -5.74
N TRP A 26 15.58 5.36 -5.13
CA TRP A 26 16.29 6.42 -5.85
C TRP A 26 17.57 5.95 -6.55
N MET A 27 18.03 4.73 -6.29
CA MET A 27 19.27 4.17 -6.85
C MET A 27 19.04 2.77 -7.45
N GLY A 28 19.51 2.56 -8.67
CA GLY A 28 19.42 1.27 -9.37
C GLY A 28 19.31 1.42 -10.88
N LEU A 29 19.18 0.29 -11.59
CA LEU A 29 18.96 0.27 -13.04
C LEU A 29 17.58 0.82 -13.45
N SER A 30 16.59 0.68 -12.56
CA SER A 30 15.28 1.30 -12.67
C SER A 30 15.04 2.10 -11.41
N THR A 31 14.87 3.42 -11.56
CA THR A 31 14.61 4.33 -10.44
C THR A 31 13.13 4.53 -10.22
N GLY A 32 12.74 4.84 -9.00
CA GLY A 32 11.38 5.20 -8.61
C GLY A 32 11.38 5.74 -7.19
N ASP A 33 10.21 5.98 -6.63
CA ASP A 33 10.08 6.41 -5.25
C ASP A 33 9.91 5.22 -4.29
N VAL A 34 10.07 5.48 -2.99
CA VAL A 34 10.00 4.45 -1.95
C VAL A 34 8.58 4.33 -1.40
N VAL A 35 7.97 3.15 -1.57
CA VAL A 35 6.59 2.89 -1.11
C VAL A 35 6.43 3.07 0.41
N ASN A 36 7.49 2.81 1.17
CA ASN A 36 7.46 2.95 2.63
C ASN A 36 7.21 4.40 3.09
N ASP A 37 7.44 5.41 2.24
CA ASP A 37 7.11 6.80 2.57
C ASP A 37 5.59 7.02 2.75
N LEU A 38 4.76 6.12 2.19
CA LEU A 38 3.30 6.12 2.36
C LEU A 38 2.83 5.35 3.59
N THR A 39 3.68 4.51 4.18
CA THR A 39 3.29 3.62 5.27
C THR A 39 3.34 4.34 6.62
N SER A 40 2.36 4.07 7.48
CA SER A 40 2.31 4.64 8.82
C SER A 40 3.31 3.96 9.74
N TRP A 41 4.12 4.74 10.46
CA TRP A 41 5.08 4.23 11.44
C TRP A 41 4.39 3.71 12.71
N VAL A 42 3.80 2.52 12.63
CA VAL A 42 3.08 1.85 13.70
C VAL A 42 3.49 0.38 13.72
N GLY A 43 3.85 -0.13 14.90
CA GLY A 43 4.16 -1.54 15.12
C GLY A 43 3.00 -2.27 15.81
N ASP A 44 2.87 -3.57 15.54
CA ASP A 44 2.01 -4.45 16.32
C ASP A 44 2.40 -4.41 17.82
N PRO A 45 1.44 -4.28 18.75
CA PRO A 45 1.75 -4.14 20.18
C PRO A 45 2.38 -5.37 20.83
N ASN A 46 2.31 -6.56 20.21
CA ASN A 46 2.86 -7.79 20.77
C ASN A 46 4.29 -8.05 20.28
N VAL A 47 4.55 -7.83 18.99
CA VAL A 47 5.83 -8.19 18.35
C VAL A 47 6.56 -7.02 17.70
N SER A 48 6.00 -5.81 17.76
CA SER A 48 6.58 -4.57 17.20
C SER A 48 6.87 -4.61 15.69
N ILE A 49 6.26 -5.55 14.96
CA ILE A 49 6.38 -5.61 13.50
C ILE A 49 5.56 -4.48 12.89
N HIS A 50 6.19 -3.73 11.99
CA HIS A 50 5.60 -2.58 11.33
C HIS A 50 4.39 -2.95 10.45
N GLU A 51 3.33 -2.17 10.56
CA GLU A 51 2.15 -2.28 9.70
C GLU A 51 2.47 -1.74 8.30
N GLY A 52 2.85 -2.65 7.41
CA GLY A 52 3.15 -2.35 6.00
C GLY A 52 2.20 -3.00 5.00
N LYS A 53 1.17 -3.73 5.46
CA LYS A 53 0.30 -4.53 4.58
C LYS A 53 -1.08 -3.92 4.38
N ALA A 54 -1.58 -3.17 5.36
CA ALA A 54 -2.86 -2.50 5.28
C ALA A 54 -2.80 -1.09 5.86
N PHE A 55 -2.99 -0.10 4.99
CA PHE A 55 -3.11 1.31 5.36
C PHE A 55 -4.04 2.01 4.36
N VAL A 56 -4.48 3.22 4.71
CA VAL A 56 -5.39 4.01 3.87
C VAL A 56 -4.61 4.95 2.97
N CYS A 57 -5.07 5.11 1.73
CA CYS A 57 -4.51 6.06 0.77
C CYS A 57 -5.61 6.64 -0.12
N ASN A 58 -5.31 7.75 -0.78
CA ASN A 58 -6.09 8.30 -1.88
C ASN A 58 -5.27 8.22 -3.16
N VAL A 59 -5.91 7.95 -4.29
CA VAL A 59 -5.25 7.86 -5.60
C VAL A 59 -5.86 8.90 -6.52
N GLU A 60 -5.01 9.79 -7.03
CA GLU A 60 -5.40 10.82 -7.97
C GLU A 60 -4.61 10.65 -9.28
N LYS A 61 -5.18 11.18 -10.37
CA LYS A 61 -4.49 11.20 -11.65
C LYS A 61 -3.38 12.25 -11.60
N ALA A 62 -2.16 11.85 -11.96
CA ALA A 62 -1.02 12.76 -12.15
C ALA A 62 -1.11 13.56 -13.44
#